data_AF-A0A1F3V1W0-F1
#
_entry.id   AF-A0A1F3V1W0-F1
#
_cell.length_a   1.000
_cell.length_b   1.000
_cell.length_c   1.000
_cell.angle_alpha   90.00
_cell.angle_beta   90.00
_cell.angle_gamma   90.00
#
_symmetry.space_group_name_H-M   'P 1'
#
loop_
_entity.id
_entity.type
_entity.pdbx_description
1 polymer ?
#
loop_
_entity_poly.entity_id
_entity_poly.type
_entity_poly.pdbx_seq_one_letter_code
_entity_poly.pdbx_strand_id
1 'polypeptide(L)'
;MKTNKMAMKKKWFLYVILTTRNRLYTGITTDIQRRFLEHKTSSKKGAKFFRSDSPKQIIYTKVFKNRSAASLAEAAIKKLSRLEKLKMIFSSKIIGVSRCLLGECVRYDGGHKLNSWIVEELAKVATLISVCPEEEAGFGVPRLPMHLVESVGENGQRSFRMVITATGKDVTDLFVDWMEKWFKKNSSIQFDGFIFKSKSPSCGVLSGGLFSTEFRRRYPAAIVLEDI
;
A
#
# COMPACT_ATOMS: atom_id res chain seq x y z
N MET A 1 14.19 24.66 -45.19
CA MET A 1 14.83 24.52 -43.87
C MET A 1 14.17 23.37 -43.13
N LYS A 2 14.85 22.23 -42.96
CA LYS A 2 14.32 21.08 -42.20
C LYS A 2 14.59 21.32 -40.71
N THR A 3 13.55 21.55 -39.92
CA THR A 3 13.66 21.63 -38.46
C THR A 3 14.05 20.27 -37.89
N ASN A 4 15.30 20.19 -37.43
CA ASN A 4 15.89 19.02 -36.80
C ASN A 4 15.22 18.81 -35.43
N LYS A 5 14.11 18.06 -35.41
CA LYS A 5 13.44 17.64 -34.17
C LYS A 5 14.33 16.58 -33.54
N MET A 6 15.27 17.00 -32.70
CA MET A 6 16.17 16.12 -31.96
C MET A 6 15.31 15.10 -31.19
N ALA A 7 15.21 13.88 -31.73
CA ALA A 7 14.29 12.88 -31.23
C ALA A 7 14.70 12.49 -29.80
N MET A 8 13.94 12.97 -28.82
CA MET A 8 14.07 12.59 -27.42
C MET A 8 14.11 11.07 -27.31
N LYS A 9 15.25 10.49 -26.91
CA LYS A 9 15.41 9.04 -26.75
C LYS A 9 14.35 8.53 -25.77
N LYS A 10 13.43 7.68 -26.26
CA LYS A 10 12.29 7.17 -25.49
C LYS A 10 12.79 6.28 -24.34
N LYS A 11 12.53 6.69 -23.09
CA LYS A 11 12.85 5.92 -21.88
C LYS A 11 12.00 4.64 -21.82
N TRP A 12 12.59 3.59 -21.27
CA TRP A 12 11.91 2.31 -21.00
C TRP A 12 11.83 2.10 -19.50
N PHE A 13 10.75 1.48 -19.05
CA PHE A 13 10.48 1.21 -17.66
C PHE A 13 10.38 -0.30 -17.47
N LEU A 14 11.10 -0.80 -16.47
CA LEU A 14 10.87 -2.11 -15.89
C LEU A 14 9.89 -1.99 -14.74
N TYR A 15 8.93 -2.88 -14.77
CA TYR A 15 7.82 -3.19 -13.90
C TYR A 15 7.90 -4.36 -12.92
N VAL A 16 7.46 -4.24 -11.66
CA VAL A 16 6.93 -5.43 -10.95
C VAL A 16 5.53 -5.14 -10.41
N ILE A 17 4.59 -6.03 -10.73
CA ILE A 17 3.22 -6.03 -10.21
C ILE A 17 3.07 -7.15 -9.19
N LEU A 18 2.51 -6.82 -8.03
CA LEU A 18 1.91 -7.76 -7.10
C LEU A 18 0.48 -8.05 -7.56
N THR A 19 0.08 -9.31 -7.59
CA THR A 19 -1.27 -9.74 -7.98
C THR A 19 -2.16 -9.95 -6.77
N THR A 20 -3.46 -10.22 -7.00
CA THR A 20 -4.40 -10.54 -5.91
C THR A 20 -4.13 -11.89 -5.26
N ARG A 21 -3.46 -12.82 -5.96
CA ARG A 21 -2.99 -14.10 -5.39
C ARG A 21 -1.53 -14.03 -4.91
N ASN A 22 -1.05 -12.84 -4.59
CA ASN A 22 0.30 -12.58 -4.09
C ASN A 22 1.44 -13.01 -5.03
N ARG A 23 1.20 -13.21 -6.33
CA ARG A 23 2.25 -13.54 -7.31
C ARG A 23 2.92 -12.26 -7.83
N LEU A 24 4.15 -12.41 -8.34
CA LEU A 24 4.92 -11.31 -8.92
C LEU A 24 4.96 -11.44 -10.44
N TYR A 25 4.54 -10.38 -11.13
CA TYR A 25 4.67 -10.26 -12.58
C TYR A 25 5.72 -9.19 -12.93
N THR A 26 6.70 -9.55 -13.76
CA THR A 26 7.73 -8.63 -14.24
C THR A 26 7.50 -8.32 -15.72
N GLY A 27 7.55 -7.05 -16.09
CA GLY A 27 7.37 -6.59 -17.47
C GLY A 27 8.15 -5.32 -17.78
N ILE A 28 8.24 -4.97 -19.05
CA ILE A 28 8.78 -3.68 -19.50
C ILE A 28 7.75 -2.92 -20.34
N THR A 29 7.84 -1.59 -20.34
CA THR A 29 6.95 -0.70 -21.12
C THR A 29 7.60 0.67 -21.28
N THR A 30 7.12 1.49 -22.22
CA THR A 30 7.47 2.92 -22.28
C THR A 30 6.47 3.80 -21.52
N ASP A 31 5.36 3.21 -21.06
CA ASP A 31 4.30 3.87 -20.33
C ASP A 31 3.71 2.89 -19.32
N ILE A 32 3.98 3.13 -18.04
CA ILE A 32 3.58 2.26 -16.93
C ILE A 32 2.07 2.36 -16.70
N GLN A 33 1.52 3.57 -16.70
CA GLN A 33 0.11 3.80 -16.36
C GLN A 33 -0.81 3.16 -17.39
N ARG A 34 -0.56 3.43 -18.68
CA ARG A 34 -1.30 2.78 -19.77
C ARG A 34 -1.20 1.26 -19.67
N ARG A 35 0.01 0.73 -19.44
CA ARG A 35 0.23 -0.72 -19.42
C ARG A 35 -0.46 -1.40 -18.24
N PHE A 36 -0.48 -0.76 -17.07
CA PHE A 36 -1.19 -1.26 -15.91
C PHE A 36 -2.71 -1.27 -16.13
N LEU A 37 -3.27 -0.22 -16.76
CA LEU A 37 -4.68 -0.15 -17.11
C LEU A 37 -5.10 -1.23 -18.14
N GLU A 38 -4.23 -1.50 -19.13
CA GLU A 38 -4.44 -2.60 -20.09
C GLU A 38 -4.54 -3.96 -19.39
N HIS A 39 -3.73 -4.19 -18.35
CA HIS A 39 -3.79 -5.42 -17.55
C HIS A 39 -5.04 -5.47 -16.66
N LYS A 40 -5.48 -4.33 -16.10
CA LYS A 40 -6.68 -4.26 -15.25
C LYS A 40 -7.99 -4.52 -15.99
N THR A 41 -8.08 -4.07 -17.25
CA THR A 41 -9.33 -4.09 -18.03
C THR A 41 -9.63 -5.43 -18.71
N SER A 42 -8.90 -6.50 -18.38
CA SER A 42 -9.02 -7.85 -18.99
C SER A 42 -9.10 -7.83 -20.52
N SER A 43 -8.53 -6.80 -21.15
CA SER A 43 -8.58 -6.60 -22.59
C SER A 43 -7.64 -7.58 -23.32
N LYS A 44 -7.87 -7.82 -24.62
CA LYS A 44 -6.92 -8.57 -25.46
C LYS A 44 -5.49 -7.99 -25.44
N LYS A 45 -5.32 -6.73 -25.02
CA LYS A 45 -4.03 -6.01 -24.92
C LYS A 45 -3.27 -6.31 -23.61
N GLY A 46 -3.95 -6.82 -22.58
CA GLY A 46 -3.32 -7.26 -21.33
C GLY A 46 -2.52 -8.56 -21.48
N ALA A 47 -1.57 -8.80 -20.57
CA ALA A 47 -0.85 -10.08 -20.59
C ALA A 47 -1.78 -11.24 -20.23
N LYS A 48 -1.64 -12.39 -20.93
CA LYS A 48 -2.44 -13.61 -20.67
C LYS A 48 -2.43 -14.02 -19.20
N PHE A 49 -1.30 -13.78 -18.52
CA PHE A 49 -1.13 -14.03 -17.08
C PHE A 49 -2.23 -13.39 -16.22
N PHE A 50 -2.66 -12.17 -16.56
CA PHE A 50 -3.67 -11.42 -15.79
C PHE A 50 -5.11 -11.87 -16.06
N ARG A 51 -5.34 -12.82 -16.98
CA ARG A 51 -6.67 -13.39 -17.20
C ARG A 51 -7.12 -14.27 -16.03
N SER A 52 -6.16 -14.93 -15.37
CA SER A 52 -6.41 -15.84 -14.24
C SER A 52 -6.04 -15.25 -12.88
N ASP A 53 -5.24 -14.18 -12.86
CA ASP A 53 -4.72 -13.58 -11.64
C ASP A 53 -4.58 -12.06 -11.81
N SER A 54 -5.54 -11.30 -11.31
CA SER A 54 -5.68 -9.88 -11.59
C SER A 54 -4.52 -9.04 -11.01
N PRO A 55 -4.11 -7.97 -11.71
CA PRO A 55 -3.06 -7.08 -11.20
C PRO A 55 -3.59 -6.27 -10.02
N LYS A 56 -2.91 -6.34 -8.87
CA LYS A 56 -3.29 -5.57 -7.70
C LYS A 56 -2.60 -4.21 -7.69
N GLN A 57 -1.28 -4.20 -7.70
CA GLN A 57 -0.50 -2.96 -7.59
C GLN A 57 0.90 -3.09 -8.17
N ILE A 58 1.44 -1.99 -8.71
CA ILE A 58 2.86 -1.90 -9.07
C ILE A 58 3.66 -1.63 -7.79
N ILE A 59 4.59 -2.51 -7.48
CA ILE A 59 5.41 -2.45 -6.26
C ILE A 59 6.88 -2.07 -6.55
N TYR A 60 7.27 -2.04 -7.84
CA TYR A 60 8.62 -1.67 -8.24
C TYR A 60 8.62 -1.09 -9.65
N THR A 61 9.43 -0.04 -9.84
CA THR A 61 9.72 0.50 -11.16
C THR A 61 11.20 0.87 -11.28
N LYS A 62 11.79 0.68 -12.47
CA LYS A 62 13.16 1.11 -12.78
C LYS A 62 13.25 1.65 -14.20
N VAL A 63 13.94 2.76 -14.38
CA VAL A 63 14.08 3.45 -15.66
C VAL A 63 15.34 3.00 -16.39
N PHE A 64 15.23 2.81 -17.70
CA PHE A 64 16.30 2.43 -18.62
C PHE A 64 16.33 3.35 -19.83
N LYS A 65 17.54 3.55 -20.38
CA LYS A 65 17.78 4.45 -21.52
C LYS A 65 17.20 3.92 -22.84
N ASN A 66 17.08 2.59 -22.97
CA ASN A 66 16.62 1.95 -24.20
C ASN A 66 15.99 0.57 -23.92
N ARG A 67 15.35 0.00 -24.95
CA ARG A 67 14.66 -1.30 -24.88
C ARG A 67 15.61 -2.44 -24.54
N SER A 68 16.79 -2.47 -25.17
CA SER A 68 17.75 -3.57 -25.00
C SER A 68 18.17 -3.72 -23.53
N ALA A 69 18.57 -2.63 -22.90
CA ALA A 69 18.92 -2.61 -21.48
C ALA A 69 17.75 -3.04 -20.57
N ALA A 70 16.53 -2.59 -20.88
CA ALA A 70 15.34 -2.99 -20.13
C ALA A 70 15.02 -4.49 -20.28
N SER A 71 15.13 -5.04 -21.50
CA SER A 71 14.90 -6.47 -21.77
C SER A 71 15.93 -7.36 -21.09
N LEU A 72 17.22 -6.97 -21.09
CA LEU A 72 18.27 -7.71 -20.37
C LEU A 72 17.99 -7.73 -18.87
N ALA A 73 17.62 -6.59 -18.28
CA ALA A 73 17.25 -6.50 -16.88
C ALA A 73 15.98 -7.32 -16.56
N GLU A 74 14.98 -7.30 -17.44
CA GLU A 74 13.76 -8.11 -17.30
C GLU A 74 14.09 -9.60 -17.28
N ALA A 75 14.93 -10.06 -18.21
CA ALA A 75 15.36 -11.45 -18.28
C ALA A 75 16.13 -11.88 -17.03
N ALA A 76 17.03 -11.02 -16.51
CA ALA A 76 17.75 -11.27 -15.27
C ALA A 76 16.79 -11.38 -14.07
N ILE A 77 15.87 -10.43 -13.92
CA ILE A 77 14.89 -10.44 -12.82
C ILE A 77 13.97 -11.65 -12.93
N LYS A 78 13.56 -12.08 -14.13
CA LYS A 78 12.71 -13.26 -14.31
C LYS A 78 13.34 -14.55 -13.76
N LYS A 79 14.67 -14.67 -13.82
CA LYS A 79 15.44 -15.80 -13.29
C LYS A 79 15.55 -15.84 -11.77
N LEU A 80 15.36 -14.70 -11.10
CA LEU A 80 15.38 -14.64 -9.64
C LEU A 80 14.21 -15.44 -9.05
N SER A 81 14.51 -16.13 -7.95
CA SER A 81 13.50 -16.70 -7.07
C SER A 81 12.57 -15.59 -6.53
N ARG A 82 11.43 -16.01 -5.98
CA ARG A 82 10.47 -15.09 -5.39
C ARG A 82 11.08 -14.26 -4.26
N LEU A 83 11.81 -14.90 -3.35
CA LEU A 83 12.43 -14.22 -2.21
C LEU A 83 13.54 -13.25 -2.66
N GLU A 84 14.33 -13.60 -3.67
CA GLU A 84 15.34 -12.70 -4.23
C GLU A 84 14.72 -11.47 -4.91
N LYS A 85 13.59 -11.63 -5.61
CA LYS A 85 12.82 -10.49 -6.14
C LYS A 85 12.33 -9.60 -5.02
N LEU A 86 11.76 -10.16 -3.97
CA LEU A 86 11.28 -9.39 -2.82
C LEU A 86 12.44 -8.68 -2.12
N LYS A 87 13.58 -9.34 -1.93
CA LYS A 87 14.80 -8.72 -1.38
C LYS A 87 15.29 -7.56 -2.25
N MET A 88 15.35 -7.73 -3.56
CA MET A 88 15.69 -6.64 -4.49
C MET A 88 14.73 -5.44 -4.37
N ILE A 89 13.45 -5.67 -4.09
CA ILE A 89 12.43 -4.62 -3.99
C ILE A 89 12.42 -3.96 -2.61
N PHE A 90 12.61 -4.75 -1.54
CA PHE A 90 12.30 -4.35 -0.17
C PHE A 90 13.48 -4.28 0.81
N SER A 91 14.70 -4.74 0.47
CA SER A 91 15.82 -4.92 1.43
C SER A 91 16.19 -3.70 2.27
N SER A 92 15.89 -2.49 1.82
CA SER A 92 16.18 -1.24 2.54
C SER A 92 14.91 -0.45 2.85
N LYS A 93 13.75 -1.11 2.82
CA LYS A 93 12.44 -0.47 2.91
C LYS A 93 11.89 -0.58 4.32
N ILE A 94 11.38 0.53 4.84
CA ILE A 94 10.65 0.57 6.10
C ILE A 94 9.16 0.57 5.79
N ILE A 95 8.46 -0.50 6.20
CA ILE A 95 7.05 -0.71 5.88
C ILE A 95 6.23 -0.75 7.18
N GLY A 96 5.27 0.16 7.29
CA GLY A 96 4.27 0.11 8.35
C GLY A 96 3.28 -1.05 8.11
N VAL A 97 2.84 -1.75 9.15
CA VAL A 97 1.90 -2.87 9.02
C VAL A 97 0.87 -2.83 10.15
N SER A 98 -0.41 -3.03 9.81
CA SER A 98 -1.44 -3.26 10.82
C SER A 98 -1.11 -4.52 11.65
N ARG A 99 -0.94 -4.39 12.97
CA ARG A 99 -0.55 -5.48 13.90
C ARG A 99 -1.39 -6.76 13.76
N CYS A 100 -2.69 -6.63 13.50
CA CYS A 100 -3.57 -7.80 13.30
C CYS A 100 -3.16 -8.67 12.11
N LEU A 101 -2.48 -8.09 11.09
CA LEU A 101 -1.95 -8.82 9.94
C LEU A 101 -0.69 -9.61 10.27
N LEU A 102 0.00 -9.26 11.36
CA LEU A 102 1.16 -10.00 11.89
C LEU A 102 0.74 -11.15 12.82
N GLY A 103 -0.57 -11.34 13.04
CA GLY A 103 -1.10 -12.39 13.90
C GLY A 103 -1.39 -11.96 15.34
N GLU A 104 -1.20 -10.68 15.66
CA GLU A 104 -1.53 -10.19 17.00
C GLU A 104 -3.05 -10.07 17.21
N CYS A 105 -3.51 -10.55 18.38
CA CYS A 105 -4.91 -10.53 18.80
C CYS A 105 -5.32 -9.13 19.26
N VAL A 106 -5.41 -8.19 18.32
CA VAL A 106 -5.64 -6.75 18.59
C VAL A 106 -6.90 -6.21 17.94
N ARG A 107 -7.71 -7.06 17.32
CA ARG A 107 -8.97 -6.67 16.70
C ARG A 107 -10.03 -6.39 17.77
N TYR A 108 -11.09 -5.70 17.35
CA TYR A 108 -12.22 -5.38 18.23
C TYR A 108 -12.89 -6.62 18.85
N ASP A 109 -12.85 -7.75 18.13
CA ASP A 109 -13.38 -9.05 18.56
C ASP A 109 -12.37 -9.88 19.37
N GLY A 110 -11.20 -9.31 19.71
CA GLY A 110 -10.11 -10.03 20.37
C GLY A 110 -9.32 -10.98 19.47
N GLY A 111 -9.65 -11.06 18.18
CA GLY A 111 -8.97 -11.91 17.23
C GLY A 111 -7.83 -11.23 16.47
N HIS A 112 -7.33 -11.91 15.44
CA HIS A 112 -6.32 -11.41 14.50
C HIS A 112 -6.78 -11.59 13.04
N LYS A 113 -5.91 -11.23 12.09
CA LYS A 113 -6.10 -11.49 10.66
C LYS A 113 -4.74 -11.76 10.02
N LEU A 114 -4.05 -12.79 10.53
CA LEU A 114 -2.69 -13.15 10.11
C LEU A 114 -2.63 -13.26 8.58
N ASN A 115 -1.66 -12.58 7.99
CA ASN A 115 -1.33 -12.71 6.58
C ASN A 115 0.03 -13.40 6.46
N SER A 116 0.03 -14.61 5.90
CA SER A 116 1.23 -15.43 5.75
C SER A 116 2.26 -14.79 4.83
N TRP A 117 1.86 -14.09 3.76
CA TRP A 117 2.83 -13.38 2.90
C TRP A 117 3.63 -12.32 3.66
N ILE A 118 2.99 -11.57 4.55
CA ILE A 118 3.67 -10.55 5.35
C ILE A 118 4.68 -11.20 6.29
N VAL A 119 4.26 -12.20 7.06
CA VAL A 119 5.08 -12.81 8.11
C VAL A 119 6.16 -13.74 7.54
N GLU A 120 5.82 -14.55 6.54
CA GLU A 120 6.72 -15.58 6.02
C GLU A 120 7.63 -15.08 4.90
N GLU A 121 7.29 -13.98 4.22
CA GLU A 121 8.06 -13.46 3.10
C GLU A 121 8.53 -12.02 3.31
N LEU A 122 7.60 -11.08 3.51
CA LEU A 122 7.95 -9.66 3.58
C LEU A 122 8.82 -9.32 4.80
N ALA A 123 8.53 -9.90 5.96
CA ALA A 123 9.31 -9.71 7.19
C ALA A 123 10.77 -10.17 7.06
N LYS A 124 11.07 -11.08 6.12
CA LYS A 124 12.45 -11.55 5.85
C LYS A 124 13.25 -10.57 5.01
N VAL A 125 12.60 -9.61 4.36
CA VAL A 125 13.22 -8.74 3.36
C VAL A 125 12.99 -7.26 3.59
N ALA A 126 12.16 -6.86 4.55
CA ALA A 126 11.83 -5.47 4.84
C ALA A 126 11.90 -5.22 6.35
N THR A 127 12.19 -3.98 6.75
CA THR A 127 12.03 -3.56 8.14
C THR A 127 10.56 -3.26 8.38
N LEU A 128 9.90 -4.03 9.24
CA LEU A 128 8.49 -3.85 9.55
C LEU A 128 8.32 -3.03 10.82
N ILE A 129 7.42 -2.04 10.77
CA ILE A 129 6.96 -1.29 11.94
C ILE A 129 5.47 -1.58 12.11
N SER A 130 5.13 -2.24 13.19
CA SER A 130 3.76 -2.66 13.48
C SER A 130 3.00 -1.54 14.20
N VAL A 131 1.74 -1.33 13.85
CA VAL A 131 0.85 -0.43 14.59
C VAL A 131 -0.60 -0.94 14.62
N CYS A 132 -1.28 -0.75 15.74
CA CYS A 132 -2.73 -0.92 15.86
C CYS A 132 -3.33 0.41 16.34
N PRO A 133 -3.82 1.26 15.44
CA PRO A 133 -4.28 2.59 15.85
C PRO A 133 -5.37 2.58 16.92
N GLU A 134 -6.28 1.62 16.85
CA GLU A 134 -7.40 1.57 17.80
C GLU A 134 -6.93 1.08 19.20
N GLU A 135 -6.10 0.04 19.27
CA GLU A 135 -5.63 -0.46 20.56
C GLU A 135 -4.63 0.52 21.20
N GLU A 136 -3.71 1.08 20.42
CA GLU A 136 -2.72 2.04 20.92
C GLU A 136 -3.34 3.39 21.30
N ALA A 137 -4.49 3.75 20.72
CA ALA A 137 -5.29 4.90 21.16
C ALA A 137 -6.03 4.66 22.49
N GLY A 138 -5.95 3.45 23.05
CA GLY A 138 -6.50 3.12 24.37
C GLY A 138 -7.90 2.52 24.37
N PHE A 139 -8.43 2.10 23.21
CA PHE A 139 -9.76 1.48 23.17
C PHE A 139 -9.80 0.04 23.70
N GLY A 140 -8.63 -0.60 23.88
CA GLY A 140 -8.52 -1.95 24.44
C GLY A 140 -8.83 -3.08 23.46
N VAL A 141 -8.77 -4.30 23.99
CA VAL A 141 -9.03 -5.57 23.29
C VAL A 141 -9.74 -6.53 24.27
N PRO A 142 -10.98 -7.00 23.99
CA PRO A 142 -11.87 -6.55 22.90
C PRO A 142 -12.34 -5.10 23.12
N ARG A 143 -12.98 -4.52 22.10
CA ARG A 143 -13.55 -3.16 22.16
C ARG A 143 -14.83 -3.06 21.35
N LEU A 144 -15.66 -2.06 21.66
CA LEU A 144 -16.88 -1.81 20.92
C LEU A 144 -16.56 -1.39 19.47
N PRO A 145 -17.33 -1.87 18.48
CA PRO A 145 -17.17 -1.45 17.09
C PRO A 145 -17.35 0.07 16.94
N MET A 146 -16.55 0.66 16.06
CA MET A 146 -16.59 2.07 15.70
C MET A 146 -16.78 2.22 14.19
N HIS A 147 -17.35 3.34 13.77
CA HIS A 147 -17.48 3.70 12.36
C HIS A 147 -17.09 5.16 12.14
N LEU A 148 -16.69 5.48 10.90
CA LEU A 148 -16.46 6.85 10.48
C LEU A 148 -17.75 7.46 9.94
N VAL A 149 -18.09 8.64 10.44
CA VAL A 149 -19.15 9.49 9.92
C VAL A 149 -18.48 10.65 9.19
N GLU A 150 -18.67 10.73 7.87
CA GLU A 150 -18.24 11.88 7.07
C GLU A 150 -19.35 12.94 7.07
N SER A 151 -18.97 14.20 7.19
CA SER A 151 -19.87 15.34 7.06
C SER A 151 -19.24 16.37 6.13
N VAL A 152 -20.06 17.01 5.30
CA VAL A 152 -19.62 18.05 4.37
C VAL A 152 -20.20 19.37 4.86
N GLY A 153 -19.32 20.28 5.30
CA GLY A 153 -19.71 21.63 5.68
C GLY A 153 -20.12 22.46 4.47
N GLU A 154 -20.77 23.59 4.72
CA GLU A 154 -21.31 24.49 3.69
C GLU A 154 -20.25 24.97 2.68
N ASN A 155 -18.99 25.08 3.13
CA ASN A 155 -17.84 25.46 2.29
C ASN A 155 -17.26 24.30 1.47
N GLY A 156 -17.92 23.13 1.45
CA GLY A 156 -17.41 21.89 0.85
C GLY A 156 -16.32 21.21 1.68
N GLN A 157 -16.02 21.71 2.89
CA GLN A 157 -15.02 21.13 3.78
C GLN A 157 -15.54 19.81 4.38
N ARG A 158 -14.79 18.74 4.17
CA ARG A 158 -15.11 17.43 4.76
C ARG A 158 -14.57 17.34 6.18
N SER A 159 -15.42 16.96 7.12
CA SER A 159 -15.05 16.57 8.48
C SER A 159 -15.38 15.11 8.70
N PHE A 160 -14.60 14.45 9.57
CA PHE A 160 -14.77 13.05 9.90
C PHE A 160 -14.92 12.92 11.41
N ARG A 161 -15.87 12.08 11.83
CA ARG A 161 -16.08 11.72 13.23
C ARG A 161 -15.93 10.22 13.40
N MET A 162 -15.17 9.79 14.40
CA MET A 162 -15.10 8.38 14.80
C MET A 162 -16.10 8.15 15.93
N VAL A 163 -17.12 7.32 15.67
CA VAL A 163 -18.25 7.13 16.59
C VAL A 163 -18.37 5.66 16.98
N ILE A 164 -18.51 5.40 18.28
CA ILE A 164 -18.80 4.06 18.80
C ILE A 164 -20.24 3.68 18.41
N THR A 165 -20.40 2.60 17.66
CA THR A 165 -21.68 2.21 17.04
C THR A 165 -22.78 1.98 18.07
N ALA A 166 -22.47 1.28 19.17
CA ALA A 166 -23.48 0.91 20.17
C ALA A 166 -23.95 2.08 21.04
N THR A 167 -23.13 3.11 21.22
CA THR A 167 -23.39 4.18 22.19
C THR A 167 -23.60 5.55 21.54
N GLY A 168 -23.24 5.71 20.27
CA GLY A 168 -23.19 7.02 19.61
C GLY A 168 -22.09 7.93 20.16
N LYS A 169 -21.23 7.45 21.06
CA LYS A 169 -20.15 8.24 21.65
C LYS A 169 -19.12 8.61 20.59
N ASP A 170 -18.88 9.91 20.46
CA ASP A 170 -17.79 10.45 19.65
C ASP A 170 -16.44 10.28 20.37
N VAL A 171 -15.47 9.70 19.67
CA VAL A 171 -14.11 9.46 20.17
C VAL A 171 -13.05 10.05 19.23
N THR A 172 -13.44 11.01 18.39
CA THR A 172 -12.58 11.62 17.37
C THR A 172 -11.35 12.27 17.98
N ASP A 173 -11.53 13.12 19.00
CA ASP A 173 -10.43 13.88 19.60
C ASP A 173 -9.38 12.96 20.25
N LEU A 174 -9.85 11.90 20.93
CA LEU A 174 -8.96 10.88 21.51
C LEU A 174 -8.10 10.22 20.42
N PHE A 175 -8.71 9.84 19.30
CA PHE A 175 -8.00 9.19 18.20
C PHE A 175 -7.05 10.15 17.48
N VAL A 176 -7.45 11.40 17.27
CA VAL A 176 -6.63 12.43 16.62
C VAL A 176 -5.41 12.80 17.48
N ASP A 177 -5.59 12.98 18.80
CA ASP A 177 -4.49 13.26 19.73
C ASP A 177 -3.46 12.11 19.75
N TRP A 178 -3.94 10.86 19.82
CA TRP A 178 -3.06 9.70 19.71
C TRP A 178 -2.30 9.68 18.36
N MET A 179 -3.00 9.94 17.25
CA MET A 179 -2.42 9.92 15.91
C MET A 179 -1.30 10.97 15.78
N GLU A 180 -1.53 12.19 16.25
CA GLU A 180 -0.51 13.25 16.24
C GLU A 180 0.71 12.86 17.07
N LYS A 181 0.51 12.30 18.26
CA LYS A 181 1.60 11.78 19.11
C LYS A 181 2.37 10.65 18.43
N TRP A 182 1.68 9.73 17.76
CA TRP A 182 2.29 8.62 17.05
C TRP A 182 3.18 9.14 15.91
N PHE A 183 2.67 10.03 15.06
CA PHE A 183 3.48 10.56 13.96
C PHE A 183 4.61 11.46 14.45
N LYS A 184 4.41 12.23 15.53
CA LYS A 184 5.49 13.01 16.15
C LYS A 184 6.63 12.10 16.63
N LYS A 185 6.28 10.99 17.31
CA LYS A 185 7.24 9.98 17.78
C LYS A 185 7.98 9.30 16.63
N ASN A 186 7.30 9.06 15.51
CA ASN A 186 7.87 8.39 14.34
C ASN A 186 8.35 9.36 13.24
N SER A 187 8.50 10.65 13.55
CA SER A 187 8.83 11.69 12.56
C SER A 187 10.22 11.53 11.93
N SER A 188 11.15 10.86 12.61
CA SER A 188 12.48 10.53 12.08
C SER A 188 12.47 9.38 11.08
N ILE A 189 11.35 8.66 10.96
CA ILE A 189 11.23 7.47 10.11
C ILE A 189 10.67 7.89 8.76
N GLN A 190 11.44 7.59 7.71
CA GLN A 190 10.96 7.67 6.35
C GLN A 190 10.30 6.35 5.95
N PHE A 191 8.98 6.28 6.05
CA PHE A 191 8.24 5.11 5.59
C PHE A 191 8.25 5.04 4.06
N ASP A 192 8.60 3.87 3.52
CA ASP A 192 8.51 3.58 2.10
C ASP A 192 7.16 2.98 1.70
N GLY A 193 6.38 2.52 2.69
CA GLY A 193 5.08 1.92 2.45
C GLY A 193 4.32 1.61 3.72
N PHE A 194 3.06 1.26 3.54
CA PHE A 194 2.20 0.82 4.62
C PHE A 194 1.22 -0.24 4.13
N ILE A 195 1.04 -1.30 4.92
CA ILE A 195 0.05 -2.35 4.69
C ILE A 195 -1.06 -2.23 5.74
N PHE A 196 -2.20 -1.72 5.31
CA PHE A 196 -3.36 -1.54 6.16
C PHE A 196 -4.31 -2.74 6.09
N LYS A 197 -4.95 -3.05 7.22
CA LYS A 197 -6.14 -3.90 7.22
C LYS A 197 -7.33 -3.11 6.66
N SER A 198 -7.96 -3.62 5.61
CA SER A 198 -9.13 -2.99 5.00
C SER A 198 -10.33 -2.88 5.95
N LYS A 199 -11.27 -1.99 5.58
CA LYS A 199 -12.58 -1.81 6.22
C LYS A 199 -12.50 -1.49 7.72
N SER A 200 -11.32 -1.16 8.24
CA SER A 200 -11.17 -0.61 9.59
C SER A 200 -11.49 0.88 9.56
N PRO A 201 -12.22 1.42 10.54
CA PRO A 201 -12.53 2.84 10.64
C PRO A 201 -11.26 3.70 10.81
N SER A 202 -10.17 3.15 11.37
CA SER A 202 -8.90 3.86 11.47
C SER A 202 -8.00 3.64 10.24
N CYS A 203 -7.93 2.40 9.74
CA CYS A 203 -6.91 1.96 8.79
C CYS A 203 -7.40 1.80 7.35
N GLY A 204 -8.71 1.74 7.12
CA GLY A 204 -9.26 1.43 5.81
C GLY A 204 -9.02 2.57 4.81
N VAL A 205 -8.09 2.37 3.90
CA VAL A 205 -7.61 3.32 2.91
C VAL A 205 -8.68 3.64 1.87
N LEU A 206 -9.46 2.64 1.44
CA LEU A 206 -10.61 2.84 0.55
C LEU A 206 -11.83 3.42 1.27
N SER A 207 -11.92 3.27 2.59
CA SER A 207 -13.00 3.81 3.41
C SER A 207 -12.64 5.15 4.08
N GLY A 208 -11.53 5.78 3.69
CA GLY A 208 -11.13 7.09 4.22
C GLY A 208 -10.65 7.07 5.68
N GLY A 209 -10.17 5.93 6.16
CA GLY A 209 -9.68 5.72 7.53
C GLY A 209 -8.76 6.85 7.96
N LEU A 210 -9.06 7.50 9.08
CA LEU A 210 -8.39 8.73 9.53
C LEU A 210 -6.86 8.61 9.51
N PHE A 211 -6.33 7.53 10.07
CA PHE A 211 -4.89 7.29 10.12
C PHE A 211 -4.29 7.02 8.74
N SER A 212 -4.99 6.26 7.89
CA SER A 212 -4.52 5.96 6.53
C SER A 212 -4.47 7.19 5.62
N THR A 213 -5.43 8.10 5.80
CA THR A 213 -5.50 9.39 5.11
C THR A 213 -4.35 10.28 5.55
N GLU A 214 -4.11 10.38 6.85
CA GLU A 214 -3.02 11.19 7.39
C GLU A 214 -1.64 10.62 7.01
N PHE A 215 -1.48 9.30 7.02
CA PHE A 215 -0.26 8.64 6.55
C PHE A 215 0.05 9.00 5.09
N ARG A 216 -0.95 8.93 4.20
CA ARG A 216 -0.78 9.31 2.78
C ARG A 216 -0.41 10.77 2.60
N ARG A 217 -0.95 11.66 3.45
CA ARG A 217 -0.62 13.09 3.44
C ARG A 217 0.84 13.33 3.83
N ARG A 218 1.34 12.66 4.87
CA ARG A 218 2.73 12.81 5.36
C ARG A 218 3.76 12.07 4.50
N TYR A 219 3.37 10.95 3.90
CA TYR A 219 4.24 10.10 3.08
C TYR A 219 3.66 9.87 1.67
N PRO A 220 3.56 10.92 0.83
CA PRO A 220 2.88 10.84 -0.47
C PRO A 220 3.57 9.90 -1.48
N ALA A 221 4.86 9.61 -1.29
CA ALA A 221 5.62 8.68 -2.11
C ALA A 221 5.55 7.22 -1.62
N ALA A 222 4.97 6.97 -0.43
CA ALA A 222 4.93 5.65 0.15
C ALA A 222 3.92 4.74 -0.55
N ILE A 223 4.31 3.47 -0.74
CA ILE A 223 3.46 2.44 -1.31
C ILE A 223 2.44 2.00 -0.28
N VAL A 224 1.18 2.33 -0.48
CA VAL A 224 0.08 1.86 0.39
C VAL A 224 -0.57 0.63 -0.23
N LEU A 225 -0.71 -0.44 0.56
CA LEU A 225 -1.37 -1.69 0.21
C LEU A 225 -2.53 -1.98 1.18
N GLU A 226 -3.59 -2.58 0.67
CA GLU A 226 -4.72 -3.10 1.44
C GLU A 226 -5.05 -4.54 1.04
N ASP A 227 -5.63 -5.33 1.95
CA ASP A 227 -6.17 -6.67 1.69
C ASP A 227 -5.23 -7.57 0.89
N ILE A 228 -3.99 -7.70 1.37
CA ILE A 228 -3.02 -8.68 0.85
C ILE A 228 -3.38 -10.07 1.34
#